data_AF-A0A2A9DXT9-F1
#
_entry.id   AF-A0A2A9DXT9-F1
#
_cell.length_a   1.000
_cell.length_b   1.000
_cell.length_c   1.000
_cell.angle_alpha   90.00
_cell.angle_beta   90.00
_cell.angle_gamma   90.00
#
_symmetry.space_group_name_H-M   'P 1'
#
loop_
_entity.id
_entity.type
_entity.pdbx_description
1 polymer ?
#
loop_
_entity_poly.entity_id
_entity_poly.type
_entity_poly.pdbx_seq_one_letter_code
_entity_poly.pdbx_strand_id
1 'polypeptide(L)' 'MPHSPTARALVDRLRDDEGAATAEYAIATMAAVGFAGLLVVIMKSDEVKGILTDLVRRALTVD' A
#
# COMPACT_ATOMS: atom_id res chain seq x y z
N MET A 1 11.68 -49.88 9.74
CA MET A 1 11.06 -49.06 8.69
C MET A 1 11.68 -47.68 8.73
N PRO A 2 12.30 -47.16 7.66
CA PRO A 2 12.82 -45.79 7.67
C PRO A 2 11.66 -44.83 7.37
N HIS A 3 11.29 -44.00 8.33
CA HIS A 3 10.44 -42.84 8.05
C HIS A 3 11.30 -41.81 7.34
N SER A 4 11.07 -41.57 6.04
CA SER A 4 11.83 -40.59 5.26
C SER A 4 11.59 -39.17 5.82
N PRO A 5 12.60 -38.53 6.44
CA PRO A 5 12.41 -37.24 7.12
C PRO A 5 12.22 -36.06 6.14
N THR A 6 12.55 -36.26 4.86
CA THR A 6 12.56 -35.22 3.82
C THR A 6 11.17 -34.78 3.36
N ALA A 7 10.26 -35.73 3.14
CA ALA A 7 8.91 -35.41 2.66
C ALA A 7 8.11 -34.61 3.71
N ARG A 8 8.31 -34.92 4.99
CA ARG A 8 7.62 -34.23 6.10
C ARG A 8 8.13 -32.81 6.29
N ALA A 9 9.44 -32.59 6.22
CA ALA A 9 10.04 -31.27 6.31
C ALA A 9 9.59 -30.31 5.19
N LEU A 10 9.37 -30.82 3.97
CA LEU A 10 8.81 -30.03 2.87
C LEU A 10 7.37 -29.60 3.14
N VAL A 11 6.53 -30.54 3.62
CA VAL A 11 5.13 -30.26 3.97
C VAL A 11 5.04 -29.24 5.12
N ASP A 12 5.91 -29.34 6.12
CA ASP A 12 5.92 -28.39 7.24
C ASP A 12 6.38 -27.00 6.80
N ARG A 13 7.36 -26.89 5.88
CA ARG A 13 7.73 -25.60 5.27
C ARG A 13 6.63 -24.96 4.43
N LEU A 14 5.82 -25.77 3.75
CA LEU A 14 4.68 -25.29 2.97
C LEU A 14 3.49 -24.89 3.86
N ARG A 15 3.46 -25.37 5.11
CA ARG A 15 2.50 -24.99 6.15
C ARG A 15 2.98 -23.83 7.02
N ASP A 16 4.17 -23.33 6.77
CA ASP A 16 4.75 -22.25 7.54
C ASP A 16 4.14 -20.91 7.10
N ASP A 17 3.16 -20.43 7.86
CA ASP A 17 2.42 -19.18 7.61
C ASP A 17 3.25 -17.93 7.95
N GLU A 18 4.51 -18.08 8.39
CA GLU A 18 5.39 -16.96 8.77
C GLU A 18 5.56 -15.95 7.62
N GLY A 19 5.60 -16.43 6.37
CA GLY A 19 5.62 -15.59 5.18
C GLY A 19 4.27 -14.95 4.81
N ALA A 20 3.15 -15.52 5.28
CA ALA A 20 1.80 -15.06 4.96
C ALA A 20 1.49 -13.71 5.62
N ALA A 21 1.91 -13.51 6.88
CA ALA A 21 1.71 -12.24 7.59
C ALA A 21 2.45 -11.07 6.92
N THR A 22 3.65 -11.31 6.39
CA THR A 22 4.42 -10.28 5.68
C THR A 22 3.82 -10.00 4.29
N ALA A 23 3.33 -11.03 3.60
CA ALA A 23 2.66 -10.88 2.31
C ALA A 23 1.34 -10.11 2.44
N GLU A 24 0.56 -10.36 3.49
CA GLU A 24 -0.68 -9.63 3.78
C GLU A 24 -0.40 -8.15 4.01
N TYR A 25 0.59 -7.82 4.83
CA TYR A 25 0.99 -6.43 5.05
C TYR A 25 1.45 -5.76 3.75
N ALA A 26 2.21 -6.46 2.91
CA ALA A 26 2.63 -5.96 1.61
C ALA A 26 1.41 -5.68 0.71
N ILE A 27 0.44 -6.58 0.64
CA ILE A 27 -0.79 -6.40 -0.16
C ILE A 27 -1.62 -5.22 0.36
N ALA A 28 -1.84 -5.14 1.68
CA ALA A 28 -2.57 -4.05 2.30
C ALA A 28 -1.90 -2.69 2.03
N THR A 29 -0.57 -2.64 2.14
CA THR A 29 0.22 -1.45 1.81
C THR A 29 0.08 -1.08 0.33
N MET A 30 0.21 -2.05 -0.57
CA MET A 30 0.07 -1.81 -2.01
C MET A 30 -1.34 -1.34 -2.39
N ALA A 31 -2.37 -1.88 -1.75
CA ALA A 31 -3.74 -1.41 -1.92
C ALA A 31 -3.91 0.05 -1.48
N ALA A 32 -3.38 0.40 -0.30
CA ALA A 32 -3.40 1.78 0.20
C ALA A 32 -2.61 2.74 -0.72
N VAL A 33 -1.44 2.32 -1.19
CA VAL A 33 -0.62 3.09 -2.14
C VAL A 33 -1.35 3.29 -3.48
N GLY A 34 -2.03 2.27 -3.99
CA GLY A 34 -2.85 2.37 -5.20
C GLY A 34 -3.99 3.39 -5.04
N PHE A 35 -4.67 3.38 -3.89
CA PHE A 35 -5.70 4.36 -3.56
C PHE A 35 -5.12 5.78 -3.44
N ALA A 36 -3.97 5.95 -2.79
CA ALA A 36 -3.26 7.22 -2.74
C ALA A 36 -2.85 7.72 -4.14
N GLY A 37 -2.51 6.81 -5.06
CA GLY A 37 -2.25 7.14 -6.46
C GLY A 37 -3.43 7.81 -7.14
N LEU A 38 -4.66 7.36 -6.88
CA LEU A 38 -5.88 8.03 -7.38
C LEU A 38 -6.00 9.45 -6.81
N LEU A 39 -5.78 9.63 -5.51
CA LEU A 39 -5.78 10.97 -4.89
C LEU A 39 -4.74 11.89 -5.52
N VAL A 40 -3.54 11.38 -5.83
CA VAL A 40 -2.51 12.15 -6.54
C VAL A 40 -2.98 12.58 -7.93
N VAL A 41 -3.66 11.72 -8.67
CA VAL A 41 -4.23 12.08 -9.99
C VAL A 41 -5.29 13.18 -9.83
N ILE A 42 -6.17 13.06 -8.83
CA ILE A 42 -7.20 14.07 -8.52
C ILE A 42 -6.54 15.41 -8.17
N MET A 43 -5.54 15.40 -7.29
CA MET A 43 -4.78 16.59 -6.90
C MET A 43 -4.04 17.25 -8.08
N LYS A 44 -3.69 16.47 -9.10
CA LYS A 44 -3.03 16.98 -10.31
C LYS A 44 -4.00 17.62 -11.31
N SER A 45 -5.30 17.51 -11.12
CA SER A 45 -6.30 18.17 -11.98
C SER A 45 -6.23 19.70 -11.87
N ASP A 46 -6.56 20.40 -12.95
CA ASP A 46 -6.49 21.85 -12.99
C ASP A 46 -7.52 22.51 -12.07
N GLU A 47 -8.70 21.90 -11.91
CA GLU A 47 -9.73 22.36 -10.97
C GLU A 47 -9.22 22.34 -9.52
N VAL A 48 -8.67 21.21 -9.05
CA VAL A 48 -8.17 21.09 -7.67
C VAL A 48 -6.96 21.99 -7.45
N LYS A 49 -6.04 22.09 -8.42
CA LYS A 49 -4.92 23.04 -8.36
C LYS A 49 -5.39 24.49 -8.26
N GLY A 50 -6.43 24.86 -9.00
CA GLY A 50 -7.04 26.18 -8.93
C GLY A 50 -7.57 26.49 -7.54
N ILE A 51 -8.37 25.58 -6.98
CA ILE A 51 -8.92 25.70 -5.62
C ILE A 51 -7.80 25.88 -4.58
N LEU A 52 -6.75 25.04 -4.64
CA LEU A 52 -5.63 25.11 -3.71
C LEU A 52 -4.82 26.41 -3.88
N THR A 53 -4.62 26.85 -5.12
CA THR A 53 -3.91 28.10 -5.42
C THR A 53 -4.68 29.30 -4.87
N ASP A 54 -5.99 29.33 -5.06
CA ASP A 54 -6.85 30.39 -4.54
C ASP A 54 -6.89 30.40 -3.02
N LEU A 55 -6.93 29.22 -2.39
CA LEU A 55 -6.82 29.09 -0.94
C LEU A 55 -5.51 29.69 -0.42
N VAL A 56 -4.38 29.35 -1.04
CA VAL A 56 -3.06 29.90 -0.69
C VAL A 56 -3.01 31.41 -0.91
N ARG A 57 -3.52 31.91 -2.04
CA ARG A 57 -3.57 33.36 -2.32
C ARG A 57 -4.37 34.09 -1.26
N ARG A 58 -5.56 33.60 -0.88
CA ARG A 58 -6.37 34.18 0.20
C ARG A 58 -5.66 34.18 1.55
N ALA A 59 -4.90 33.13 1.85
CA ALA A 59 -4.14 33.04 3.10
C ALA A 59 -2.93 34.00 3.14
N LEU A 60 -2.42 34.42 1.98
CA LEU A 60 -1.25 35.29 1.85
C LEU A 60 -1.60 36.75 1.56
N THR A 61 -2.83 37.05 1.13
CA THR A 61 -3.31 38.42 1.02
C THR A 61 -3.66 38.93 2.42
N VAL A 62 -2.93 39.93 2.88
CA VAL A 62 -3.24 40.69 4.10
C VAL A 62 -4.04 41.90 3.66
N ASP A 63 -5.34 41.82 3.87
CA ASP A 63 -6.18 43.02 4.08
C ASP A 63 -6.15 43.38 5.57
#